data_AF-A0A8H4V2N3-F1
#
_entry.id   AF-A0A8H4V2N3-F1
#
_cell.length_a   1.000
_cell.length_b   1.000
_cell.length_c   1.000
_cell.angle_alpha   90.00
_cell.angle_beta   90.00
_cell.angle_gamma   90.00
#
_symmetry.space_group_name_H-M   'P 1'
#
loop_
_entity.id
_entity.type
_entity.pdbx_description
1 polymer ?
#
loop_
_entity_poly.entity_id
_entity_poly.type
_entity_poly.pdbx_seq_one_letter_code
_entity_poly.pdbx_strand_id
1 'polypeptide(L)'
;MYLTYQAYLKSTPATIAKHLAMAEKDGYTLGVKLVRGAYMKIESRNIIWDVKEDTDACYDGVVEALLTRRYNDMLRPAPESQDKEQVPSVNVIIATHNRNSVQKAHQIRLQQAANNEPRIELAYA
;
A
#
# COMPACT_ATOMS: atom_id res chain seq x y z
N MET A 1 -1.36 -6.65 14.27
CA MET A 1 -2.75 -6.69 13.76
C MET A 1 -2.76 -6.16 12.34
N TYR A 2 -3.50 -6.78 11.41
CA TYR A 2 -3.59 -6.33 10.02
C TYR A 2 -4.98 -5.77 9.72
N LEU A 3 -5.03 -4.59 9.10
CA LEU A 3 -6.25 -4.02 8.53
C LEU A 3 -6.29 -4.30 7.02
N THR A 4 -7.48 -4.55 6.48
CA THR A 4 -7.67 -4.77 5.05
C THR A 4 -8.00 -3.45 4.36
N TYR A 5 -7.27 -3.12 3.30
CA TYR A 5 -7.46 -1.93 2.48
C TYR A 5 -7.77 -2.34 1.05
N GLN A 6 -8.70 -1.64 0.40
CA GLN A 6 -9.19 -2.00 -0.91
C GLN A 6 -8.80 -0.93 -1.93
N ALA A 7 -7.85 -1.25 -2.81
CA ALA A 7 -7.24 -0.28 -3.73
C ALA A 7 -8.21 0.32 -4.77
N TYR A 8 -9.37 -0.31 -4.99
CA TYR A 8 -10.39 0.23 -5.87
C TYR A 8 -11.05 1.52 -5.35
N LEU A 9 -10.98 1.78 -4.04
CA LEU A 9 -11.48 3.02 -3.44
C LEU A 9 -10.47 4.13 -3.65
N LYS A 10 -10.92 5.27 -4.19
CA LYS A 10 -10.10 6.46 -4.41
C LYS A 10 -9.48 7.00 -3.11
N SER A 11 -10.11 6.75 -1.96
CA SER A 11 -9.66 7.19 -0.64
C SER A 11 -8.62 6.27 0.03
N THR A 12 -8.37 5.08 -0.52
CA THR A 12 -7.51 4.07 0.13
C THR A 12 -6.09 4.59 0.39
N PRO A 13 -5.39 5.23 -0.56
CA PRO A 13 -4.04 5.73 -0.28
C PRO A 13 -3.99 6.75 0.86
N ALA A 14 -4.93 7.70 0.86
CA ALA A 14 -5.04 8.69 1.95
C ALA A 14 -5.35 8.05 3.30
N THR A 15 -6.19 7.00 3.32
CA THR A 15 -6.52 6.24 4.54
C THR A 15 -5.29 5.51 5.09
N ILE A 16 -4.51 4.85 4.21
CA ILE A 16 -3.25 4.20 4.60
C ILE A 16 -2.27 5.24 5.15
N ALA A 17 -2.10 6.37 4.47
CA ALA A 17 -1.21 7.45 4.90
C ALA A 17 -1.56 7.98 6.31
N LYS A 18 -2.85 8.18 6.58
CA LYS A 18 -3.33 8.59 7.90
C LYS A 18 -3.02 7.54 8.97
N HIS A 19 -3.29 6.27 8.69
CA HIS A 19 -3.00 5.20 9.65
C HIS A 19 -1.51 4.99 9.87
N LEU A 20 -0.67 5.25 8.85
CA LEU A 20 0.78 5.26 9.00
C LEU A 20 1.24 6.39 9.95
N ALA A 21 0.72 7.61 9.77
CA ALA A 21 1.03 8.72 10.66
C ALA A 21 0.56 8.47 12.11
N MET A 22 -0.61 7.83 12.30
CA MET A 22 -1.06 7.39 13.62
C MET A 22 -0.14 6.34 14.23
N ALA A 23 0.30 5.35 13.44
CA ALA A 23 1.20 4.30 13.88
C ALA A 23 2.57 4.84 14.29
N GLU A 24 3.09 5.81 13.53
CA GLU A 24 4.31 6.56 13.85
C GLU A 24 4.15 7.31 15.17
N LYS A 25 3.09 8.11 15.31
CA LYS A 25 2.80 8.90 16.51
C LYS A 25 2.68 8.04 17.78
N ASP A 26 1.99 6.90 17.66
CA ASP A 26 1.67 6.04 18.80
C ASP A 26 2.70 4.91 19.00
N GLY A 27 3.76 4.86 18.17
CA GLY A 27 4.90 3.96 18.35
C GLY A 27 4.65 2.48 18.01
N TYR A 28 3.76 2.17 17.07
CA TYR A 28 3.48 0.79 16.64
C TYR A 28 3.70 0.55 15.14
N THR A 29 3.88 -0.71 14.73
CA THR A 29 3.96 -1.09 13.31
C THR A 29 2.58 -1.33 12.73
N LEU A 30 2.21 -0.62 11.67
CA LEU A 30 0.94 -0.85 10.97
C LEU A 30 0.99 -2.15 10.15
N GLY A 31 -0.02 -3.01 10.29
CA GLY A 31 -0.23 -4.15 9.39
C GLY A 31 -1.20 -3.79 8.27
N VAL A 32 -0.75 -3.85 7.01
CA VAL A 32 -1.55 -3.53 5.82
C VAL A 32 -1.79 -4.80 5.01
N LYS A 33 -3.04 -5.25 4.92
CA LYS A 33 -3.47 -6.24 3.92
C LYS A 33 -4.10 -5.53 2.74
N LEU A 34 -3.40 -5.47 1.61
CA LEU A 34 -3.89 -4.78 0.43
C LEU A 34 -4.55 -5.75 -0.55
N VAL A 35 -5.83 -5.52 -0.84
CA VAL A 35 -6.61 -6.19 -1.89
C VAL A 35 -7.03 -5.16 -2.95
N ARG A 36 -7.47 -5.62 -4.13
CA ARG A 36 -8.12 -4.71 -5.09
C ARG A 36 -9.50 -4.26 -4.60
N GLY A 37 -10.32 -5.20 -4.16
CA GLY A 37 -11.69 -4.94 -3.73
C GLY A 37 -12.59 -6.12 -4.06
N ALA A 38 -13.74 -6.22 -3.39
CA ALA A 38 -14.69 -7.32 -3.60
C ALA A 38 -16.15 -6.84 -3.75
N TYR A 39 -16.43 -5.58 -3.43
CA TYR A 39 -17.80 -5.06 -3.28
C TYR A 39 -18.16 -3.97 -4.30
N MET A 40 -17.45 -3.92 -5.44
CA MET A 40 -17.68 -2.98 -6.56
C MET A 40 -19.14 -2.85 -6.99
N LYS A 41 -19.92 -3.94 -6.90
CA LYS A 41 -21.31 -3.97 -7.36
C LYS A 41 -22.29 -3.29 -6.41
N ILE A 42 -21.93 -3.11 -5.15
CA ILE A 42 -22.83 -2.59 -4.11
C ILE A 42 -22.39 -1.24 -3.56
N GLU A 43 -21.13 -0.89 -3.72
CA GLU A 43 -20.62 0.42 -3.35
C GLU A 43 -20.97 1.50 -4.37
N SER A 44 -21.01 2.75 -3.90
CA SER A 44 -21.30 3.88 -4.76
C SER A 44 -20.22 4.07 -5.82
N ARG A 45 -20.62 4.27 -7.09
CA ARG A 45 -19.67 4.34 -8.20
C ARG A 45 -18.68 5.50 -8.08
N ASN A 46 -19.10 6.62 -7.49
CA ASN A 46 -18.32 7.86 -7.40
C ASN A 46 -17.06 7.74 -6.51
N ILE A 47 -17.02 6.77 -5.58
CA ILE A 47 -15.87 6.56 -4.69
C ILE A 47 -14.87 5.53 -5.23
N ILE A 48 -15.20 4.85 -6.33
CA ILE A 48 -14.38 3.83 -6.97
C ILE A 48 -13.71 4.41 -8.21
N TRP A 49 -12.48 3.98 -8.53
CA TRP A 49 -11.80 4.33 -9.78
C TRP A 49 -12.63 4.03 -11.04
N ASP A 50 -12.54 4.89 -12.05
CA ASP A 50 -13.44 4.86 -13.21
C ASP A 50 -13.13 3.70 -14.16
N VAL A 51 -11.87 3.27 -14.20
CA VAL A 51 -11.42 2.11 -14.96
C VAL A 51 -10.58 1.16 -14.11
N LYS A 52 -10.43 -0.07 -14.58
CA LYS A 52 -9.68 -1.11 -13.86
C LYS A 52 -8.19 -0.76 -13.77
N GLU A 53 -7.67 -0.12 -14.80
CA GLU A 53 -6.28 0.27 -14.95
C GLU A 53 -5.86 1.23 -13.82
N ASP A 54 -6.75 2.14 -13.43
CA ASP A 54 -6.53 3.06 -12.30
C ASP A 54 -6.51 2.31 -10.96
N THR A 55 -7.36 1.29 -10.79
CA THR A 55 -7.30 0.41 -9.61
C THR A 55 -5.99 -0.36 -9.55
N ASP A 56 -5.51 -0.83 -10.71
CA ASP A 56 -4.22 -1.52 -10.81
C ASP A 56 -3.06 -0.58 -10.51
N ALA A 57 -3.08 0.64 -11.04
CA ALA A 57 -2.08 1.68 -10.78
C ALA A 57 -2.05 2.07 -9.30
N CYS A 58 -3.22 2.28 -8.69
CA CYS A 58 -3.33 2.54 -7.25
C CYS A 58 -2.78 1.37 -6.43
N TYR A 59 -3.14 0.13 -6.78
CA TYR A 59 -2.66 -1.06 -6.06
C TYR A 59 -1.14 -1.18 -6.13
N ASP A 60 -0.58 -1.16 -7.33
CA ASP A 60 0.86 -1.34 -7.56
C ASP A 60 1.67 -0.18 -6.96
N GLY A 61 1.19 1.05 -7.09
CA GLY A 61 1.85 2.24 -6.51
C GLY A 61 1.86 2.24 -4.98
N VAL A 62 0.78 1.79 -4.34
CA VAL A 62 0.75 1.61 -2.88
C VAL A 62 1.71 0.48 -2.46
N VAL A 63 1.72 -0.66 -3.17
CA VAL A 63 2.66 -1.75 -2.88
C VAL A 63 4.11 -1.26 -2.96
N GLU A 64 4.46 -0.55 -4.03
CA GLU A 64 5.81 0.00 -4.22
C GLU A 64 6.20 0.91 -3.05
N ALA A 65 5.34 1.86 -2.70
CA ALA A 65 5.62 2.82 -1.64
C ALA A 65 5.85 2.12 -0.28
N LEU A 66 5.01 1.14 0.05
CA LEU A 66 5.13 0.39 1.31
C LEU A 66 6.38 -0.51 1.32
N LEU A 67 6.67 -1.23 0.24
CA LEU A 67 7.82 -2.12 0.17
C LEU A 67 9.15 -1.37 0.22
N THR A 68 9.25 -0.26 -0.51
CA THR A 68 10.44 0.59 -0.56
C THR A 68 10.54 1.53 0.63
N ARG A 69 9.48 1.62 1.44
CA ARG A 69 9.30 2.59 2.52
C ARG A 69 9.52 4.05 2.07
N ARG A 70 9.13 4.38 0.84
CA ARG A 70 9.24 5.71 0.26
C ARG A 70 7.89 6.16 -0.27
N TYR A 71 7.47 7.37 0.08
CA TYR A 71 6.26 7.95 -0.49
C TYR A 71 6.43 8.17 -2.01
N ASN A 72 5.33 8.12 -2.74
CA ASN A 72 5.29 8.34 -4.19
C ASN A 72 3.99 9.08 -4.58
N ASP A 73 3.69 9.14 -5.88
CA ASP A 73 2.49 9.84 -6.36
C ASP A 73 1.17 9.20 -5.90
N MET A 74 1.15 7.89 -5.67
CA MET A 74 -0.04 7.18 -5.19
C MET A 74 -0.19 7.27 -3.67
N LEU A 75 0.87 6.99 -2.92
CA LEU A 75 0.88 7.08 -1.47
C LEU A 75 1.71 8.29 -1.05
N ARG A 76 1.01 9.38 -0.68
CA ARG A 76 1.61 10.63 -0.17
C ARG A 76 1.49 10.70 1.35
N PRO A 77 2.41 11.38 2.05
CA PRO A 77 2.33 11.53 3.50
C PRO A 77 1.04 12.25 3.92
N ALA A 78 0.46 11.84 5.04
CA ALA A 78 -0.66 12.56 5.64
C ALA A 78 -0.18 13.91 6.22
N PRO A 79 -1.05 14.93 6.30
CA PRO A 79 -0.69 16.21 6.92
C PRO A 79 -0.11 16.07 8.34
N GLU A 80 -0.62 15.10 9.10
CA GLU A 80 -0.23 14.77 10.47
C GLU A 80 1.02 13.87 10.60
N SER A 81 1.67 13.47 9.49
CA SER A 81 2.90 12.66 9.51
C SER A 81 4.06 13.44 10.14
N GLN A 82 4.84 12.80 11.02
CA GLN A 82 6.02 13.43 11.63
C GLN A 82 7.18 13.44 10.64
N ASP A 83 7.38 12.33 9.93
CA ASP A 83 8.28 12.23 8.78
C ASP A 83 7.46 12.28 7.48
N LYS A 84 7.79 13.21 6.57
CA LYS A 84 7.14 13.36 5.25
C LYS A 84 7.98 12.79 4.11
N GLU A 85 9.22 12.40 4.39
CA GLU A 85 10.16 11.86 3.43
C GLU A 85 10.11 10.33 3.41
N GLN A 86 9.91 9.70 4.57
CA GLN A 86 9.92 8.24 4.71
C GLN A 86 8.60 7.67 5.20
N VAL A 87 8.20 6.53 4.61
CA VAL A 87 7.09 5.72 5.15
C VAL A 87 7.54 5.07 6.47
N PRO A 88 6.75 5.18 7.56
CA PRO A 88 7.11 4.61 8.85
C PRO A 88 7.09 3.07 8.84
N SER A 89 7.33 2.46 10.00
CA SER A 89 7.34 1.00 10.13
C SER A 89 6.01 0.37 9.71
N VAL A 90 6.06 -0.57 8.76
CA VAL A 90 4.86 -1.22 8.19
C VAL A 90 5.17 -2.67 7.84
N ASN A 91 4.18 -3.54 8.04
CA ASN A 91 4.17 -4.93 7.57
C ASN A 91 3.06 -5.10 6.54
N VAL A 92 3.32 -5.84 5.46
CA VAL A 92 2.39 -5.91 4.32
C VAL A 92 1.96 -7.34 4.00
N ILE A 93 0.69 -7.52 3.69
CA ILE A 93 0.15 -8.69 3.00
C ILE A 93 -0.36 -8.24 1.64
N ILE A 94 0.27 -8.73 0.57
CA ILE A 94 -0.16 -8.47 -0.80
C ILE A 94 -1.15 -9.58 -1.18
N ALA A 95 -2.44 -9.24 -1.21
CA ALA A 95 -3.52 -10.19 -1.50
C ALA A 95 -4.01 -10.04 -2.95
N THR A 96 -3.47 -10.87 -3.85
CA THR A 96 -3.71 -10.76 -5.30
C THR A 96 -3.35 -12.04 -6.06
N HIS A 97 -4.18 -12.38 -7.06
CA HIS A 97 -3.85 -13.39 -8.09
C HIS A 97 -3.32 -12.77 -9.39
N ASN A 98 -3.22 -11.44 -9.48
CA ASN A 98 -2.65 -10.78 -10.65
C ASN A 98 -1.13 -11.01 -10.70
N ARG A 99 -0.69 -11.81 -11.69
CA ARG A 99 0.71 -12.17 -11.91
C ARG A 99 1.62 -10.96 -12.06
N ASN A 100 1.18 -9.92 -12.76
CA ASN A 100 1.99 -8.72 -12.98
C ASN A 100 2.28 -8.00 -11.65
N SER A 101 1.27 -7.87 -10.78
CA SER A 101 1.46 -7.25 -9.45
C SER A 101 2.41 -8.10 -8.58
N VAL A 102 2.28 -9.43 -8.60
CA VAL A 102 3.19 -10.33 -7.86
C VAL A 102 4.63 -10.20 -8.38
N GLN A 103 4.81 -10.18 -9.71
CA GLN A 103 6.13 -10.03 -10.32
C GLN A 103 6.78 -8.69 -9.98
N LYS A 104 6.02 -7.58 -10.03
CA LYS A 104 6.51 -6.26 -9.62
C LYS A 104 6.98 -6.25 -8.17
N ALA A 105 6.17 -6.76 -7.24
CA ALA A 105 6.55 -6.85 -5.83
C ALA A 105 7.82 -7.69 -5.62
N HIS A 106 7.92 -8.81 -6.32
CA HIS A 106 9.11 -9.68 -6.30
C HIS A 106 10.35 -8.97 -6.85
N GLN A 107 10.21 -8.21 -7.93
CA GLN A 107 11.34 -7.48 -8.53
C GLN A 107 11.89 -6.38 -7.60
N ILE A 108 11.01 -5.67 -6.89
CA ILE A 108 11.41 -4.73 -5.83
C ILE A 108 12.20 -5.46 -4.74
N ARG A 109 11.76 -6.65 -4.32
CA ARG A 109 12.47 -7.45 -3.30
C ARG A 109 13.85 -7.89 -3.75
N LEU A 110 14.00 -8.30 -5.01
CA LEU A 110 15.29 -8.65 -5.58
C LEU A 110 16.23 -7.45 -5.63
N GLN A 111 15.74 -6.29 -6.05
CA GLN A 111 16.52 -5.04 -6.06
C GLN A 111 16.96 -4.65 -4.65
N GLN A 112 16.06 -4.70 -3.67
CA GLN A 112 16.41 -4.43 -2.27
C GLN A 112 17.48 -5.40 -1.75
N ALA A 113 17.40 -6.67 -2.11
CA ALA A 113 18.40 -7.66 -1.72
C ALA A 113 19.77 -7.39 -2.39
N ALA A 114 19.78 -7.03 -3.67
CA ALA A 114 21.01 -6.70 -4.40
C ALA A 114 21.68 -5.43 -3.87
N ASN A 115 20.89 -4.43 -3.48
CA ASN A 115 21.38 -3.14 -2.98
C ASN A 115 21.62 -3.10 -1.46
N ASN A 116 21.35 -4.21 -0.76
CA ASN A 116 21.36 -4.28 0.71
C ASN A 116 20.44 -3.26 1.38
N GLU A 117 19.30 -2.94 0.74
CA GLU A 117 18.27 -2.06 1.28
C GLU A 117 17.43 -2.77 2.35
N PRO A 118 16.92 -2.01 3.35
CA PRO A 118 16.06 -2.58 4.38
C PRO A 118 14.78 -3.15 3.78
N ARG A 119 14.34 -4.28 4.32
CA ARG A 119 13.11 -4.97 3.90
C ARG A 119 12.12 -5.05 5.04
N ILE A 120 10.85 -4.88 4.72
CA ILE A 120 9.75 -5.09 5.66
C ILE A 120 9.31 -6.55 5.70
N GLU A 121 8.48 -6.92 6.69
CA GLU A 121 7.77 -8.19 6.66
C GLU A 121 6.72 -8.17 5.53
N LEU A 122 6.75 -9.19 4.68
CA LEU A 122 5.82 -9.35 3.56
C LEU A 122 5.30 -10.79 3.49
N ALA A 123 3.99 -10.92 3.38
CA ALA A 123 3.32 -12.16 3.02
C ALA A 123 2.45 -12.01 1.77
N TYR A 124 2.14 -13.13 1.14
CA TYR A 124 1.23 -13.21 -0.01
C TYR A 124 -0.04 -13.97 0.40
N ALA A 125 -1.20 -13.54 -0.10
CA ALA A 125 -2.49 -14.16 0.17
C ALA A 125 -3.38 -14.22 -1.09
#